data_AF-A0A7W2Q157-F1
#
_entry.id   AF-A0A7W2Q157-F1
#
_cell.length_a   1.000
_cell.length_b   1.000
_cell.length_c   1.000
_cell.angle_alpha   90.00
_cell.angle_beta   90.00
_cell.angle_gamma   90.00
#
_symmetry.space_group_name_H-M   'P 1'
#
loop_
_entity.id
_entity.type
_entity.pdbx_description
1 polymer ?
#
loop_
_entity_poly.entity_id
_entity_poly.type
_entity_poly.pdbx_seq_one_letter_code
_entity_poly.pdbx_strand_id
1 'polypeptide(L)'
;MRQIAINVSVGGGRRTKLMKSGYVYVLQNPAFGPYVVKIGETSDTPVARAQSVYYGATGVPTPFFVYCAYTVGDRKLAEKRVHKRLKAFRMNNRREFFRAAPEVAAALVLEVCTEINGHLGLPSPVAFTVPSIPPVTASGASRKRGELQSEDPEEPSLKTLKVRLADIRPSAIGTSTLTEEQQDRVCVLQMQLFNALPGDRSEWLHDFSRDTNPEREIRIWESLAKAYLSIEELPIATDDLKREAFSLLLQRTMASTDEVLAEAELQNFCSKTAKRLLELYELKPKPVSVVYR
;
A
#
# COMPACT_ATOMS: atom_id res chain seq x y z
N MET A 1 -35.52 51.24 44.62
CA MET A 1 -34.75 50.97 43.38
C MET A 1 -34.12 49.59 43.51
N ARG A 2 -34.48 48.65 42.62
CA ARG A 2 -34.00 47.25 42.64
C ARG A 2 -32.59 47.21 42.04
N GLN A 3 -31.63 46.62 42.75
CA GLN A 3 -30.28 46.39 42.24
C GLN A 3 -30.25 45.02 41.56
N ILE A 4 -30.00 45.03 40.25
CA ILE A 4 -29.94 43.86 39.39
C ILE A 4 -28.58 43.17 39.61
N ALA A 5 -28.59 41.93 40.10
CA ALA A 5 -27.42 41.06 40.09
C ALA A 5 -27.27 40.46 38.69
N ILE A 6 -26.21 40.86 37.97
CA ILE A 6 -25.84 40.27 36.68
C ILE A 6 -24.95 39.07 36.96
N ASN A 7 -25.52 37.86 36.88
CA ASN A 7 -24.74 36.62 36.83
C ASN A 7 -24.14 36.48 35.43
N VAL A 8 -22.86 36.81 35.29
CA VAL A 8 -22.09 36.46 34.10
C VAL A 8 -21.62 35.02 34.25
N SER A 9 -22.33 34.12 33.56
CA SER A 9 -21.91 32.73 33.37
C SER A 9 -20.64 32.70 32.51
N VAL A 10 -19.50 32.36 33.13
CA VAL A 10 -18.26 32.09 32.39
C VAL A 10 -18.45 30.75 31.69
N GLY A 11 -18.61 30.83 30.36
CA GLY A 11 -18.84 29.69 29.47
C GLY A 11 -17.80 28.59 29.64
N GLY A 12 -18.29 27.34 29.60
CA GLY A 12 -17.49 26.14 29.75
C GLY A 12 -16.31 26.08 28.80
N GLY A 13 -15.11 25.95 29.37
CA GLY A 13 -13.91 25.66 28.61
C GLY A 13 -14.07 24.35 27.84
N ARG A 14 -13.95 24.39 26.51
CA ARG A 14 -13.67 23.19 25.72
C ARG A 14 -12.43 22.54 26.33
N ARG A 15 -12.56 21.30 26.82
CA ARG A 15 -11.41 20.44 27.13
C ARG A 15 -10.53 20.36 25.88
N THR A 16 -9.43 21.11 25.85
CA THR A 16 -8.40 20.99 24.83
C THR A 16 -7.77 19.62 25.00
N LYS A 17 -8.08 18.70 24.10
CA LYS A 17 -7.40 17.41 23.99
C LYS A 17 -5.89 17.68 23.94
N LEU A 18 -5.12 17.11 24.86
CA LEU A 18 -3.67 17.26 24.90
C LEU A 18 -3.09 16.76 23.56
N MET A 19 -2.60 17.68 22.74
CA MET A 19 -2.02 17.40 21.43
C MET A 19 -0.71 16.64 21.63
N LYS A 20 -0.61 15.44 21.05
CA LYS A 20 0.58 14.58 21.17
C LYS A 20 1.51 14.86 19.98
N SER A 21 2.23 15.96 20.03
CA SER A 21 3.20 16.29 18.98
C SER A 21 4.38 15.33 18.98
N GLY A 22 5.05 15.22 17.83
CA GLY A 22 6.22 14.36 17.66
C GLY A 22 6.49 14.08 16.19
N TYR A 23 6.91 12.86 15.89
CA TYR A 23 7.23 12.40 14.54
C TYR A 23 6.40 11.19 14.14
N VAL A 24 6.08 11.10 12.86
CA VAL A 24 5.77 9.83 12.19
C VAL A 24 6.95 9.46 11.31
N TYR A 25 7.41 8.22 11.41
CA TYR A 25 8.61 7.74 10.74
C TYR A 25 8.32 6.54 9.83
N VAL A 26 9.20 6.35 8.87
CA VAL A 26 9.36 5.15 8.06
C VAL A 26 10.72 4.54 8.39
N LEU A 27 10.74 3.32 8.90
CA LEU A 27 11.98 2.55 9.10
C LEU A 27 12.09 1.45 8.06
N GLN A 28 13.32 1.14 7.71
CA GLN A 28 13.67 -0.02 6.90
C GLN A 28 14.67 -0.90 7.64
N ASN A 29 14.65 -2.17 7.28
CA ASN A 29 15.57 -3.17 7.78
C ASN A 29 16.15 -3.95 6.59
N PRO A 30 17.47 -3.95 6.38
CA PRO A 30 18.08 -4.64 5.24
C PRO A 30 17.73 -6.13 5.14
N ALA A 31 17.37 -6.78 6.25
CA ALA A 31 17.04 -8.20 6.26
C ALA A 31 15.59 -8.53 5.87
N PHE A 32 14.71 -7.52 5.74
CA PHE A 32 13.27 -7.75 5.46
C PHE A 32 12.88 -7.54 3.99
N GLY A 33 13.81 -7.14 3.14
CA GLY A 33 13.56 -6.78 1.74
C GLY A 33 13.32 -5.28 1.55
N PRO A 34 13.62 -4.73 0.36
CA PRO A 34 13.64 -3.29 0.15
C PRO A 34 12.25 -2.65 0.26
N TYR A 35 11.18 -3.41 0.03
CA TYR A 35 9.80 -2.94 0.05
C TYR A 35 9.10 -3.24 1.38
N VAL A 36 9.82 -3.72 2.40
CA VAL A 36 9.26 -3.91 3.73
C VAL A 36 9.64 -2.73 4.62
N VAL A 37 8.62 -1.94 4.94
CA VAL A 37 8.75 -0.77 5.80
C VAL A 37 8.01 -0.95 7.11
N LYS A 38 8.56 -0.41 8.19
CA LYS A 38 7.86 -0.21 9.45
C LYS A 38 7.45 1.24 9.57
N ILE A 39 6.17 1.49 9.80
CA ILE A 39 5.65 2.85 9.99
C ILE A 39 5.18 2.98 11.43
N GLY A 40 5.68 3.99 12.14
CA GLY A 40 5.26 4.25 13.50
C GLY A 40 5.50 5.69 13.90
N GLU A 41 5.33 5.94 15.18
CA GLU A 41 5.43 7.28 15.75
C GLU A 41 6.37 7.34 16.96
N THR A 42 6.84 8.55 17.27
CA THR A 42 7.58 8.83 18.50
C THR A 42 7.40 10.28 18.97
N SER A 43 7.45 10.52 20.28
CA SER A 43 7.65 11.86 20.85
C SER A 43 9.12 12.20 21.09
N ASP A 44 10.01 11.21 20.99
CA ASP A 44 11.46 11.36 21.02
C ASP A 44 12.03 11.41 19.58
N THR A 45 13.35 11.38 19.40
CA THR A 45 13.98 11.32 18.09
C THR A 45 13.67 10.01 17.34
N PRO A 46 13.49 10.04 16.01
CA PRO A 46 13.31 8.83 15.19
C PRO A 46 14.45 7.83 15.33
N VAL A 47 15.69 8.31 15.51
CA VAL A 47 16.90 7.46 15.68
C VAL A 47 16.85 6.69 16.99
N ALA A 48 16.58 7.37 18.12
CA ALA A 48 16.44 6.70 19.41
C ALA A 48 15.30 5.67 19.38
N ARG A 49 14.19 6.00 18.70
CA ARG A 49 13.08 5.06 18.51
C ARG A 49 13.47 3.84 17.67
N ALA A 50 14.21 4.02 16.58
CA ALA A 50 14.68 2.92 15.74
C ALA A 50 15.57 1.94 16.54
N GLN A 51 16.47 2.45 17.38
CA GLN A 51 17.30 1.65 18.29
C GLN A 51 16.44 0.89 19.31
N SER A 52 15.50 1.59 19.98
CA SER A 52 14.58 0.97 20.94
C SER A 52 13.75 -0.16 20.31
N VAL A 53 13.26 0.02 19.09
CA VAL A 53 12.51 -1.01 18.35
C VAL A 53 13.39 -2.23 18.05
N TYR A 54 14.66 -2.03 17.70
CA TYR A 54 15.59 -3.12 17.46
C TYR A 54 15.90 -3.89 18.75
N TYR A 55 16.38 -3.22 19.80
CA TYR A 55 16.77 -3.87 21.05
C TYR A 55 15.59 -4.50 21.81
N GLY A 56 14.38 -3.96 21.65
CA GLY A 56 13.18 -4.50 22.27
C GLY A 56 12.54 -5.68 21.51
N ALA A 57 13.02 -6.01 20.31
CA ALA A 57 12.43 -7.07 19.49
C ALA A 57 13.32 -8.32 19.47
N THR A 58 12.80 -9.43 19.95
CA THR A 58 13.44 -10.74 19.76
C THR A 58 13.27 -11.19 18.31
N GLY A 59 14.35 -11.67 17.69
CA GLY A 59 14.31 -12.23 16.32
C GLY A 59 14.43 -11.22 15.17
N VAL A 60 14.81 -9.97 15.42
CA VAL A 60 15.19 -9.04 14.35
C VAL A 60 16.71 -9.14 14.12
N PRO A 61 17.18 -9.55 12.93
CA PRO A 61 18.58 -9.88 12.72
C PRO A 61 19.52 -8.67 12.62
N THR A 62 19.05 -7.55 12.06
CA THR A 62 19.86 -6.33 11.86
C THR A 62 19.14 -5.08 12.36
N PRO A 63 19.85 -3.97 12.67
CA PRO A 63 19.22 -2.73 13.10
C PRO A 63 18.31 -2.11 12.04
N PHE A 64 17.33 -1.33 12.51
CA PHE A 64 16.54 -0.47 11.64
C PHE A 64 17.27 0.84 11.36
N PHE A 65 17.11 1.37 10.15
CA PHE A 65 17.48 2.74 9.83
C PHE A 65 16.23 3.58 9.54
N VAL A 66 16.33 4.89 9.82
CA VAL A 66 15.26 5.85 9.54
C VAL A 66 15.36 6.23 8.07
N TYR A 67 14.41 5.79 7.26
CA TYR A 67 14.31 6.22 5.86
C TYR A 67 13.86 7.69 5.79
N CYS A 68 12.79 8.02 6.51
CA CYS A 68 12.35 9.39 6.72
C CYS A 68 11.56 9.51 8.03
N ALA A 69 11.40 10.74 8.52
CA ALA A 69 10.43 11.07 9.55
C ALA A 69 10.01 12.52 9.44
N TYR A 70 8.76 12.83 9.79
CA TYR A 70 8.18 14.16 9.64
C TYR A 70 7.52 14.64 10.93
N THR A 71 7.68 15.92 11.26
CA THR A 71 7.03 16.52 12.44
C THR A 71 5.51 16.61 12.27
N VAL A 72 4.77 16.36 13.35
CA VAL A 72 3.30 16.45 13.34
C VAL A 72 2.74 16.84 14.70
N GLY A 73 1.64 17.60 14.69
CA GLY A 73 0.95 18.07 15.90
C GLY A 73 0.17 16.99 16.67
N ASP A 74 -0.36 15.97 15.98
CA ASP A 74 -1.01 14.79 16.58
C ASP A 74 -0.44 13.50 15.97
N ARG A 75 0.67 13.01 16.53
CA ARG A 75 1.40 11.83 16.06
C ARG A 75 0.56 10.54 16.08
N LYS A 76 -0.38 10.44 17.02
CA LYS A 76 -1.26 9.28 17.17
C LYS A 76 -2.35 9.26 16.11
N LEU A 77 -2.93 10.42 15.80
CA LEU A 77 -3.88 10.53 14.69
C LEU A 77 -3.20 10.26 13.35
N ALA A 78 -2.00 10.81 13.14
CA ALA A 78 -1.22 10.65 11.93
C ALA A 78 -0.88 9.18 11.67
N GLU A 79 -0.29 8.49 12.66
CA GLU A 79 0.00 7.05 12.60
C GLU A 79 -1.25 6.25 12.22
N LYS A 80 -2.38 6.50 12.91
CA LYS A 80 -3.64 5.80 12.65
C LYS A 80 -4.14 6.02 11.22
N ARG A 81 -4.05 7.24 10.68
CA ARG A 81 -4.46 7.55 9.30
C ARG A 81 -3.57 6.83 8.29
N VAL A 82 -2.24 6.89 8.45
CA VAL A 82 -1.31 6.20 7.56
C VAL A 82 -1.55 4.68 7.57
N HIS A 83 -1.70 4.08 8.76
CA HIS A 83 -2.00 2.65 8.89
C HIS A 83 -3.35 2.27 8.27
N LYS A 84 -4.35 3.16 8.33
CA LYS A 84 -5.65 2.95 7.67
C LYS A 84 -5.49 2.92 6.15
N ARG A 85 -4.80 3.92 5.57
CA ARG A 85 -4.58 4.01 4.13
C ARG A 85 -3.75 2.83 3.58
N LEU A 86 -2.76 2.35 4.34
CA LEU A 86 -1.94 1.19 3.96
C LEU A 86 -2.49 -0.16 4.43
N LYS A 87 -3.73 -0.23 4.94
CA LYS A 87 -4.28 -1.44 5.57
C LYS A 87 -4.19 -2.66 4.65
N ALA A 88 -4.47 -2.50 3.35
CA ALA A 88 -4.41 -3.59 2.40
C ALA A 88 -2.99 -4.18 2.30
N PHE A 89 -1.96 -3.36 2.40
CA PHE A 89 -0.55 -3.72 2.26
C PHE A 89 0.11 -4.14 3.58
N ARG A 90 -0.65 -4.24 4.67
CA ARG A 90 -0.15 -4.64 5.98
C ARG A 90 0.19 -6.13 6.00
N MET A 91 1.43 -6.47 6.31
CA MET A 91 1.90 -7.87 6.28
C MET A 91 1.37 -8.70 7.45
N ASN A 92 1.11 -8.05 8.59
CA ASN A 92 0.56 -8.70 9.77
C ASN A 92 -0.36 -7.73 10.51
N ASN A 93 -1.61 -8.12 10.73
CA ASN A 93 -2.61 -7.27 11.38
C ASN A 93 -2.25 -6.81 12.79
N ARG A 94 -1.34 -7.51 13.48
CA ARG A 94 -0.86 -7.17 14.84
C ARG A 94 0.43 -6.35 14.85
N ARG A 95 1.07 -6.14 13.69
CA ARG A 95 2.37 -5.47 13.59
C ARG A 95 2.31 -4.34 12.57
N GLU A 96 3.18 -3.35 12.69
CA GLU A 96 3.12 -2.12 11.88
C GLU A 96 4.07 -2.21 10.69
N PHE A 97 4.09 -3.37 10.04
CA PHE A 97 4.90 -3.64 8.85
C PHE A 97 4.02 -3.70 7.61
N PHE A 98 4.49 -3.05 6.55
CA PHE A 98 3.76 -2.88 5.31
C PHE A 98 4.67 -3.22 4.13
N ARG A 99 4.10 -3.84 3.10
CA ARG A 99 4.75 -4.07 1.81
C ARG A 99 4.48 -2.86 0.90
N ALA A 100 5.44 -1.96 0.81
CA ALA A 100 5.34 -0.70 0.09
C ALA A 100 6.74 -0.21 -0.31
N ALA A 101 6.87 0.39 -1.49
CA ALA A 101 8.08 1.15 -1.81
C ALA A 101 8.33 2.24 -0.73
N PRO A 102 9.56 2.39 -0.22
CA PRO A 102 9.89 3.38 0.81
C PRO A 102 9.50 4.81 0.43
N GLU A 103 9.65 5.16 -0.85
CA GLU A 103 9.29 6.45 -1.43
C GLU A 103 7.78 6.69 -1.33
N VAL A 104 6.98 5.66 -1.63
CA VAL A 104 5.51 5.70 -1.53
C VAL A 104 5.08 5.86 -0.08
N ALA A 105 5.69 5.10 0.85
CA ALA A 105 5.41 5.24 2.27
C ALA A 105 5.80 6.63 2.80
N ALA A 106 6.94 7.18 2.38
CA ALA A 106 7.40 8.50 2.77
C ALA A 106 6.49 9.62 2.26
N ALA A 107 6.10 9.57 0.99
CA ALA A 107 5.16 10.52 0.40
C ALA A 107 3.79 10.49 1.11
N LEU A 108 3.29 9.29 1.42
CA LEU A 108 2.03 9.14 2.16
C LEU A 108 2.11 9.69 3.59
N VAL A 109 3.20 9.42 4.31
CA VAL A 109 3.41 9.98 5.66
C VAL A 109 3.46 11.51 5.60
N LEU A 110 4.23 12.08 4.66
CA LEU A 110 4.33 13.53 4.49
C LEU A 110 2.96 14.17 4.21
N GLU A 111 2.18 13.56 3.32
CA GLU A 111 0.83 14.03 2.99
C GLU A 111 -0.06 14.07 4.23
N VAL A 112 -0.14 12.96 4.98
CA VAL A 112 -0.96 12.88 6.20
C VAL A 112 -0.50 13.87 7.27
N CYS A 113 0.82 14.01 7.47
CA CYS A 113 1.36 14.99 8.41
C CYS A 113 1.02 16.43 7.99
N THR A 114 1.05 16.71 6.69
CA THR A 114 0.70 18.04 6.13
C THR A 114 -0.77 18.35 6.34
N GLU A 115 -1.67 17.41 6.04
CA GLU A 115 -3.10 17.57 6.30
C GLU A 115 -3.39 17.84 7.78
N ILE A 116 -2.75 17.08 8.68
CA ILE A 116 -2.98 17.23 10.13
C ILE A 116 -2.45 18.57 10.64
N ASN A 117 -1.24 18.95 10.24
CA ASN A 117 -0.67 20.23 10.65
C ASN A 117 -1.49 21.41 10.10
N GLY A 118 -1.95 21.33 8.85
CA GLY A 118 -2.83 22.33 8.24
C GLY A 118 -4.13 22.53 9.03
N HIS A 119 -4.80 21.43 9.41
CA HIS A 119 -6.01 21.49 10.25
C HIS A 119 -5.75 22.07 11.65
N LEU A 120 -4.52 21.94 12.16
CA LEU A 120 -4.11 22.47 13.47
C LEU A 120 -3.53 23.89 13.39
N GLY A 121 -3.41 24.49 12.20
CA GLY A 121 -2.75 25.78 12.01
C GLY A 121 -1.25 25.75 12.32
N LEU A 122 -0.62 24.58 12.20
CA LEU A 122 0.81 24.36 12.43
C LEU A 122 1.59 24.48 11.10
N PRO A 123 2.91 24.76 11.14
CA PRO A 123 3.73 24.80 9.94
C PRO A 123 3.78 23.46 9.21
N SER A 124 4.14 23.50 7.93
CA SER A 124 4.38 22.30 7.13
C SER A 124 5.36 21.35 7.84
N PRO A 125 5.17 20.02 7.71
CA PRO A 125 6.03 19.05 8.37
C PRO A 125 7.50 19.23 7.97
N VAL A 126 8.38 19.22 8.96
CA VAL A 126 9.82 19.29 8.77
C VAL A 126 10.37 17.87 8.75
N ALA A 127 11.16 17.55 7.73
CA ALA A 127 11.86 16.28 7.64
C ALA A 127 12.97 16.19 8.70
N PHE A 128 13.04 15.06 9.40
CA PHE A 128 14.15 14.78 10.31
C PHE A 128 15.42 14.51 9.51
N THR A 129 16.45 15.33 9.71
CA THR A 129 17.77 15.13 9.11
C THR A 129 18.66 14.32 10.06
N VAL A 130 19.13 13.16 9.61
CA VAL A 130 20.14 12.40 10.33
C VAL A 130 21.51 13.08 10.12
N PRO A 131 22.32 13.31 11.17
CA PRO A 131 23.72 13.69 11.00
C PRO A 131 24.45 12.60 10.19
N SER A 132 25.08 12.99 9.08
CA SER A 132 25.66 12.08 8.08
C SER A 132 26.67 11.08 8.68
N ILE A 133 26.46 9.78 8.45
CA ILE A 133 27.46 8.71 8.59
C ILE A 133 27.48 7.90 7.28
N PRO A 134 28.65 7.56 6.70
CA PRO A 134 28.75 6.91 5.40
C PRO A 134 28.33 5.42 5.43
N PRO A 135 27.90 4.85 4.28
CA PRO A 135 27.35 3.50 4.20
C PRO A 135 28.45 2.43 4.14
N VAL A 136 28.24 1.32 4.85
CA VAL A 136 29.09 0.11 4.82
C VAL A 136 28.36 -1.01 4.07
N THR A 137 29.06 -1.60 3.11
CA THR A 137 28.59 -2.60 2.15
C THR A 137 28.97 -4.04 2.51
N ALA A 138 28.08 -4.97 2.11
CA ALA A 138 28.34 -6.26 1.44
C ALA A 138 28.29 -7.62 2.18
N SER A 139 27.68 -8.58 1.44
CA SER A 139 27.84 -10.05 1.39
C SER A 139 27.25 -10.87 2.55
N GLY A 140 26.62 -12.05 2.39
CA GLY A 140 26.43 -12.97 1.27
C GLY A 140 26.71 -14.40 1.77
N ALA A 141 25.71 -15.29 1.86
CA ALA A 141 25.90 -16.77 1.90
C ALA A 141 24.57 -17.54 1.79
N SER A 142 24.64 -18.67 1.06
CA SER A 142 23.56 -19.56 0.57
C SER A 142 23.28 -20.75 1.50
N ARG A 143 22.06 -21.35 1.44
CA ARG A 143 21.79 -22.78 1.73
C ARG A 143 20.38 -23.25 1.26
N LYS A 144 20.29 -24.53 0.88
CA LYS A 144 19.21 -25.26 0.15
C LYS A 144 18.13 -25.94 1.04
N ARG A 145 17.06 -26.42 0.37
CA ARG A 145 16.13 -27.57 0.65
C ARG A 145 14.75 -27.14 1.22
N GLY A 146 13.58 -27.72 0.90
CA GLY A 146 13.14 -28.82 0.02
C GLY A 146 11.61 -28.69 -0.25
N GLU A 147 11.09 -29.53 -1.15
CA GLU A 147 9.73 -29.46 -1.75
C GLU A 147 8.62 -30.09 -0.88
N LEU A 148 7.39 -29.58 -0.99
CA LEU A 148 6.16 -30.26 -0.51
C LEU A 148 5.00 -29.95 -1.48
N GLN A 149 4.36 -31.00 -1.98
CA GLN A 149 3.20 -30.99 -2.90
C GLN A 149 1.89 -31.18 -2.12
N SER A 150 0.81 -30.60 -2.62
CA SER A 150 -0.54 -31.17 -2.50
C SER A 150 -1.46 -30.57 -3.57
N GLU A 151 -2.18 -31.44 -4.28
CA GLU A 151 -3.24 -31.15 -5.25
C GLU A 151 -4.60 -31.06 -4.54
N ASP A 152 -5.54 -30.31 -5.12
CA ASP A 152 -6.98 -30.39 -4.83
C ASP A 152 -7.80 -30.03 -6.09
N PRO A 153 -9.06 -30.51 -6.23
CA PRO A 153 -9.73 -30.82 -7.50
C PRO A 153 -10.61 -29.72 -8.11
N GLU A 154 -10.92 -29.87 -9.40
CA GLU A 154 -11.67 -28.95 -10.28
C GLU A 154 -13.17 -28.75 -9.92
N GLU A 155 -13.64 -27.50 -10.08
CA GLU A 155 -15.06 -27.08 -10.06
C GLU A 155 -15.57 -26.78 -11.50
N PRO A 156 -16.88 -26.92 -11.77
CA PRO A 156 -17.43 -27.04 -13.13
C PRO A 156 -17.47 -25.73 -13.95
N SER A 157 -17.33 -25.89 -15.28
CA SER A 157 -17.04 -24.84 -16.25
C SER A 157 -18.22 -23.92 -16.61
N LEU A 158 -18.03 -22.61 -16.44
CA LEU A 158 -18.82 -21.55 -17.06
C LEU A 158 -18.33 -21.32 -18.50
N LYS A 159 -19.23 -21.07 -19.46
CA LYS A 159 -18.84 -20.68 -20.83
C LYS A 159 -18.28 -19.25 -20.84
N THR A 160 -16.97 -19.12 -20.94
CA THR A 160 -16.28 -17.83 -21.08
C THR A 160 -16.40 -17.30 -22.51
N LEU A 161 -16.79 -16.03 -22.67
CA LEU A 161 -16.82 -15.34 -23.96
C LEU A 161 -15.67 -14.33 -24.03
N LYS A 162 -14.82 -14.44 -25.06
CA LYS A 162 -13.76 -13.46 -25.31
C LYS A 162 -14.32 -12.28 -26.09
N VAL A 163 -14.20 -11.08 -25.54
CA VAL A 163 -14.60 -9.82 -26.17
C VAL A 163 -13.33 -9.03 -26.48
N ARG A 164 -13.23 -8.42 -27.67
CA ARG A 164 -12.09 -7.56 -27.98
C ARG A 164 -12.23 -6.25 -27.21
N LEU A 165 -11.13 -5.73 -26.68
CA LEU A 165 -11.12 -4.48 -25.92
C LEU A 165 -11.75 -3.31 -26.70
N ALA A 166 -11.52 -3.26 -28.02
CA ALA A 166 -12.08 -2.23 -28.91
C ALA A 166 -13.62 -2.26 -29.00
N ASP A 167 -14.26 -3.39 -28.68
CA ASP A 167 -15.70 -3.55 -28.71
C ASP A 167 -16.35 -3.16 -27.36
N ILE A 168 -15.54 -2.89 -26.33
CA ILE A 168 -16.01 -2.50 -24.99
C ILE A 168 -16.23 -0.99 -24.95
N ARG A 169 -17.44 -0.58 -24.59
CA ARG A 169 -17.76 0.83 -24.31
C ARG A 169 -17.64 1.09 -22.81
N PRO A 170 -16.83 2.06 -22.38
CA PRO A 170 -16.71 2.37 -20.96
C PRO A 170 -18.02 2.97 -20.44
N SER A 171 -18.41 2.60 -19.21
CA SER A 171 -19.49 3.27 -18.48
C SER A 171 -19.17 4.74 -18.27
N ALA A 172 -20.19 5.58 -18.08
CA ALA A 172 -19.99 7.00 -17.82
C ALA A 172 -19.22 7.25 -16.51
N ILE A 173 -18.42 8.31 -16.46
CA ILE A 173 -17.79 8.77 -15.21
C ILE A 173 -18.90 9.13 -14.21
N GLY A 174 -18.70 8.76 -12.94
CA GLY A 174 -19.70 8.99 -11.89
C GLY A 174 -20.88 8.01 -11.93
N THR A 175 -20.71 6.83 -12.55
CA THR A 175 -21.66 5.71 -12.42
C THR A 175 -21.87 5.33 -10.95
N SER A 176 -20.84 5.50 -10.11
CA SER A 176 -20.91 5.44 -8.66
C SER A 176 -20.09 6.55 -7.99
N THR A 177 -20.26 6.73 -6.69
CA THR A 177 -19.48 7.67 -5.86
C THR A 177 -18.58 6.91 -4.90
N LEU A 178 -17.28 7.21 -4.92
CA LEU A 178 -16.31 6.61 -4.02
C LEU A 178 -16.39 7.28 -2.64
N THR A 179 -16.44 6.46 -1.59
CA THR A 179 -16.26 6.93 -0.20
C THR A 179 -14.84 7.44 0.04
N GLU A 180 -14.62 8.29 1.05
CA GLU A 180 -13.27 8.77 1.39
C GLU A 180 -12.26 7.63 1.60
N GLU A 181 -12.69 6.53 2.22
CA GLU A 181 -11.83 5.36 2.42
C GLU A 181 -11.47 4.64 1.11
N GLN A 182 -12.38 4.63 0.13
CA GLN A 182 -12.09 4.08 -1.19
C GLN A 182 -11.15 5.00 -1.97
N GLN A 183 -11.36 6.32 -1.92
CA GLN A 183 -10.46 7.28 -2.55
C GLN A 183 -9.04 7.17 -2.00
N ASP A 184 -8.90 7.07 -0.67
CA ASP A 184 -7.63 6.84 0.01
C ASP A 184 -6.90 5.57 -0.50
N ARG A 185 -7.64 4.47 -0.65
CA ARG A 185 -7.09 3.19 -1.15
C ARG A 185 -6.68 3.28 -2.61
N VAL A 186 -7.49 3.93 -3.44
CA VAL A 186 -7.19 4.17 -4.86
C VAL A 186 -5.94 5.03 -5.01
N CYS A 187 -5.78 6.08 -4.20
CA CYS A 187 -4.55 6.88 -4.19
C CYS A 187 -3.31 6.05 -3.84
N VAL A 188 -3.40 5.15 -2.84
CA VAL A 188 -2.29 4.25 -2.50
C VAL A 188 -1.98 3.28 -3.65
N LEU A 189 -3.00 2.73 -4.30
CA LEU A 189 -2.82 1.87 -5.48
C LEU A 189 -2.09 2.61 -6.60
N GLN A 190 -2.56 3.81 -6.93
CA GLN A 190 -1.95 4.68 -7.94
C GLN A 190 -0.48 4.94 -7.62
N MET A 191 -0.13 5.24 -6.37
CA MET A 191 1.26 5.48 -5.97
C MET A 191 2.14 4.23 -6.11
N GLN A 192 1.64 3.05 -5.71
CA GLN A 192 2.41 1.80 -5.79
C GLN A 192 2.58 1.30 -7.23
N LEU A 193 1.56 1.51 -8.07
CA LEU A 193 1.53 1.02 -9.46
C LEU A 193 2.01 2.08 -10.46
N PHE A 194 2.36 3.29 -10.03
CA PHE A 194 2.74 4.40 -10.91
C PHE A 194 3.80 4.03 -11.95
N ASN A 195 4.80 3.24 -11.58
CA ASN A 195 5.86 2.82 -12.50
C ASN A 195 5.34 1.87 -13.60
N ALA A 196 4.36 1.01 -13.28
CA ALA A 196 3.80 0.03 -14.20
C ALA A 196 2.63 0.59 -15.01
N LEU A 197 1.81 1.44 -14.39
CA LEU A 197 0.65 2.08 -14.97
C LEU A 197 0.62 3.55 -14.56
N PRO A 198 1.36 4.41 -15.30
CA PRO A 198 1.36 5.85 -15.04
C PRO A 198 -0.04 6.43 -15.24
N GLY A 199 -0.40 7.37 -14.38
CA GLY A 199 -1.68 8.08 -14.42
C GLY A 199 -1.77 9.00 -13.21
N ASP A 200 -2.57 10.06 -13.32
CA ASP A 200 -2.77 10.98 -12.20
C ASP A 200 -3.86 10.47 -11.24
N ARG A 201 -3.90 11.03 -10.03
CA ARG A 201 -4.87 10.60 -9.00
C ARG A 201 -6.32 10.83 -9.43
N SER A 202 -6.59 11.93 -10.13
CA SER A 202 -7.96 12.26 -10.56
C SER A 202 -8.46 11.28 -11.61
N GLU A 203 -7.60 10.90 -12.55
CA GLU A 203 -7.87 9.90 -13.57
C GLU A 203 -8.20 8.55 -12.94
N TRP A 204 -7.37 8.06 -12.02
CA TRP A 204 -7.63 6.82 -11.28
C TRP A 204 -8.98 6.85 -10.54
N LEU A 205 -9.27 7.95 -9.83
CA LEU A 205 -10.56 8.10 -9.13
C LEU A 205 -11.74 8.11 -10.11
N HIS A 206 -11.60 8.76 -11.26
CA HIS A 206 -12.63 8.76 -12.30
C HIS A 206 -12.85 7.37 -12.89
N ASP A 207 -11.79 6.61 -13.14
CA ASP A 207 -11.91 5.27 -13.71
C ASP A 207 -12.64 4.32 -12.77
N PHE A 208 -12.28 4.31 -11.48
CA PHE A 208 -13.04 3.54 -10.49
C PHE A 208 -14.48 4.04 -10.30
N SER A 209 -14.77 5.31 -10.59
CA SER A 209 -16.15 5.83 -10.51
C SER A 209 -17.06 5.32 -11.63
N ARG A 210 -16.48 4.72 -12.68
CA ARG A 210 -17.24 4.07 -13.77
C ARG A 210 -17.80 2.71 -13.35
N ASP A 211 -17.25 2.11 -12.30
CA ASP A 211 -17.71 0.83 -11.79
C ASP A 211 -19.01 0.95 -11.00
N THR A 212 -19.90 -0.01 -11.20
CA THR A 212 -21.13 -0.13 -10.39
C THR A 212 -20.83 -0.61 -8.97
N ASN A 213 -19.70 -1.31 -8.77
CA ASN A 213 -19.21 -1.76 -7.47
C ASN A 213 -17.70 -1.50 -7.32
N PRO A 214 -17.28 -0.26 -7.04
CA PRO A 214 -15.87 0.09 -6.91
C PRO A 214 -15.14 -0.70 -5.82
N GLU A 215 -15.83 -1.09 -4.74
CA GLU A 215 -15.20 -1.86 -3.66
C GLU A 215 -14.65 -3.20 -4.13
N ARG A 216 -15.36 -3.86 -5.05
CA ARG A 216 -14.90 -5.12 -5.64
C ARG A 216 -13.63 -4.89 -6.46
N GLU A 217 -13.66 -3.89 -7.34
CA GLU A 217 -12.54 -3.60 -8.24
C GLU A 217 -11.31 -3.16 -7.45
N ILE A 218 -11.46 -2.29 -6.44
CA ILE A 218 -10.34 -1.87 -5.58
C ILE A 218 -9.66 -3.08 -4.94
N ARG A 219 -10.40 -4.11 -4.49
CA ARG A 219 -9.81 -5.32 -3.91
C ARG A 219 -9.04 -6.17 -4.93
N ILE A 220 -9.52 -6.22 -6.18
CA ILE A 220 -8.84 -6.89 -7.28
C ILE A 220 -7.49 -6.21 -7.53
N TRP A 221 -7.50 -4.88 -7.67
CA TRP A 221 -6.29 -4.08 -7.86
C TRP A 221 -5.34 -4.13 -6.66
N GLU A 222 -5.84 -4.18 -5.43
CA GLU A 222 -5.02 -4.41 -4.23
C GLU A 222 -4.34 -5.78 -4.24
N SER A 223 -5.03 -6.83 -4.67
CA SER A 223 -4.43 -8.16 -4.78
C SER A 223 -3.39 -8.22 -5.90
N LEU A 224 -3.66 -7.58 -7.05
CA LEU A 224 -2.71 -7.43 -8.15
C LEU A 224 -1.46 -6.68 -7.70
N ALA A 225 -1.63 -5.52 -7.05
CA ALA A 225 -0.52 -4.69 -6.59
C ALA A 225 0.38 -5.47 -5.62
N LYS A 226 -0.19 -6.20 -4.65
CA LYS A 226 0.59 -7.03 -3.73
C LYS A 226 1.47 -8.06 -4.46
N ALA A 227 0.89 -8.76 -5.42
CA ALA A 227 1.62 -9.74 -6.22
C ALA A 227 2.71 -9.06 -7.05
N TYR A 228 2.39 -7.94 -7.70
CA TYR A 228 3.32 -7.19 -8.53
C TYR A 228 4.52 -6.62 -7.74
N LEU A 229 4.28 -6.13 -6.53
CA LEU A 229 5.35 -5.61 -5.66
C LEU A 229 6.41 -6.66 -5.30
N SER A 230 6.11 -7.96 -5.42
CA SER A 230 7.12 -9.03 -5.27
C SER A 230 8.17 -9.06 -6.39
N ILE A 231 7.85 -8.52 -7.56
CA ILE A 231 8.77 -8.39 -8.69
C ILE A 231 9.47 -7.04 -8.65
N GLU A 232 8.76 -5.96 -8.29
CA GLU A 232 9.36 -4.64 -8.11
C GLU A 232 10.46 -4.62 -7.03
N GLU A 233 10.30 -5.43 -5.98
CA GLU A 233 11.32 -5.52 -4.92
C GLU A 233 12.60 -6.27 -5.34
N LEU A 234 12.64 -6.89 -6.54
CA LEU A 234 13.80 -7.60 -7.05
C LEU A 234 14.77 -6.64 -7.76
N PRO A 235 15.99 -6.41 -7.23
CA PRO A 235 16.94 -5.46 -7.83
C PRO A 235 17.44 -5.87 -9.22
N ILE A 236 17.35 -7.16 -9.55
CA ILE A 236 17.82 -7.72 -10.81
C ILE A 236 16.72 -7.78 -11.89
N ALA A 237 15.47 -7.44 -11.54
CA ALA A 237 14.37 -7.48 -12.49
C ALA A 237 14.50 -6.33 -13.50
N THR A 238 14.58 -6.67 -14.78
CA THR A 238 14.58 -5.69 -15.87
C THR A 238 13.19 -5.09 -16.05
N ASP A 239 13.12 -3.91 -16.68
CA ASP A 239 11.84 -3.28 -16.97
C ASP A 239 10.95 -4.14 -17.88
N ASP A 240 11.54 -4.92 -18.79
CA ASP A 240 10.81 -5.85 -19.65
C ASP A 240 10.21 -7.01 -18.84
N LEU A 241 10.98 -7.57 -17.91
CA LEU A 241 10.47 -8.59 -16.97
C LEU A 241 9.32 -8.03 -16.12
N LYS A 242 9.46 -6.79 -15.63
CA LYS A 242 8.42 -6.10 -14.85
C LYS A 242 7.15 -5.88 -15.67
N ARG A 243 7.28 -5.39 -16.91
CA ARG A 243 6.16 -5.20 -17.84
C ARG A 243 5.43 -6.52 -18.13
N GLU A 244 6.18 -7.58 -18.42
CA GLU A 244 5.60 -8.91 -18.64
C GLU A 244 4.93 -9.45 -17.38
N ALA A 245 5.53 -9.27 -16.21
CA ALA A 245 4.95 -9.66 -14.93
C ALA A 245 3.62 -8.96 -14.65
N PHE A 246 3.55 -7.65 -14.88
CA PHE A 246 2.33 -6.87 -14.74
C PHE A 246 1.23 -7.38 -15.68
N SER A 247 1.57 -7.61 -16.96
CA SER A 247 0.63 -8.15 -17.96
C SER A 247 0.08 -9.52 -17.55
N LEU A 248 0.95 -10.44 -17.12
CA LEU A 248 0.55 -11.77 -16.63
C LEU A 248 -0.38 -11.69 -15.42
N LEU A 249 -0.04 -10.85 -14.44
CA LEU A 249 -0.87 -10.64 -13.25
C LEU A 249 -2.22 -10.01 -13.59
N LEU A 250 -2.24 -9.07 -14.54
CA LEU A 250 -3.48 -8.45 -15.02
C LEU A 250 -4.40 -9.50 -15.66
N GLN A 251 -3.87 -10.36 -16.53
CA GLN A 251 -4.64 -11.47 -17.11
C GLN A 251 -5.16 -12.42 -16.03
N ARG A 252 -4.34 -12.70 -15.00
CA ARG A 252 -4.69 -13.56 -13.86
C ARG A 252 -5.82 -13.01 -12.98
N THR A 253 -6.12 -11.71 -13.04
CA THR A 253 -7.31 -11.17 -12.37
C THR A 253 -8.62 -11.68 -13.00
N MET A 254 -8.58 -12.04 -14.30
CA MET A 254 -9.74 -12.43 -15.10
C MET A 254 -9.81 -13.93 -15.38
N ALA A 255 -8.67 -14.63 -15.36
CA ALA A 255 -8.55 -16.05 -15.71
C ALA A 255 -7.78 -16.85 -14.66
N SER A 256 -7.87 -18.18 -14.73
CA SER A 256 -7.09 -19.09 -13.88
C SER A 256 -5.60 -19.08 -14.28
N THR A 257 -4.74 -19.59 -13.39
CA THR A 257 -3.30 -19.71 -13.67
C THR A 257 -3.04 -20.52 -14.93
N ASP A 258 -3.75 -21.63 -15.12
CA ASP A 258 -3.52 -22.52 -16.26
C ASP A 258 -4.02 -21.92 -17.59
N GLU A 259 -5.16 -21.22 -17.58
CA GLU A 259 -5.64 -20.48 -18.76
C GLU A 259 -4.66 -19.38 -19.17
N VAL A 260 -4.13 -18.60 -18.21
CA VAL A 260 -3.13 -17.56 -18.51
C VAL A 260 -1.87 -18.17 -19.12
N LEU A 261 -1.36 -19.27 -18.54
CA LEU A 261 -0.15 -19.92 -19.05
C LEU A 261 -0.34 -20.58 -20.42
N ALA A 262 -1.54 -21.05 -20.75
CA ALA A 262 -1.84 -21.63 -22.06
C ALA A 262 -1.85 -20.58 -23.18
N GLU A 263 -2.16 -19.32 -22.85
CA GLU A 263 -2.29 -18.22 -23.81
C GLU A 263 -1.08 -17.27 -23.83
N ALA A 264 -0.26 -17.29 -22.77
CA ALA A 264 0.86 -16.37 -22.64
C ALA A 264 2.03 -16.71 -23.57
N GLU A 265 2.42 -15.73 -24.39
CA GLU A 265 3.69 -15.75 -25.12
C GLU A 265 4.82 -15.22 -24.22
N LEU A 266 5.41 -16.11 -23.41
CA LEU A 266 6.44 -15.73 -22.44
C LEU A 266 7.77 -15.35 -23.14
N GLN A 267 8.34 -14.21 -22.78
CA GLN A 267 9.61 -13.71 -23.35
C GLN A 267 10.71 -13.60 -22.29
N ASN A 268 10.36 -13.13 -21.10
CA ASN A 268 11.27 -12.87 -19.98
C ASN A 268 11.05 -13.85 -18.81
N PHE A 269 9.95 -14.61 -18.83
CA PHE A 269 9.70 -15.70 -17.88
C PHE A 269 9.85 -17.08 -18.53
N CYS A 270 10.21 -18.07 -17.71
CA CYS A 270 9.94 -19.48 -18.05
C CYS A 270 8.61 -19.91 -17.41
N SER A 271 7.96 -20.93 -17.96
CA SER A 271 6.65 -21.42 -17.48
C SER A 271 6.62 -21.63 -15.95
N LYS A 272 7.68 -22.19 -15.35
CA LYS A 272 7.78 -22.41 -13.90
C LYS A 272 7.79 -21.10 -13.09
N THR A 273 8.51 -20.08 -13.55
CA THR A 273 8.61 -18.80 -12.84
C THR A 273 7.37 -17.94 -13.06
N ALA A 274 6.78 -17.97 -14.26
CA ALA A 274 5.48 -17.37 -14.54
C ALA A 274 4.39 -17.99 -13.65
N LYS A 275 4.31 -19.32 -13.56
CA LYS A 275 3.37 -20.00 -12.64
C LYS A 275 3.53 -19.50 -11.20
N ARG A 276 4.77 -19.41 -10.72
CA ARG A 276 5.05 -18.97 -9.36
C ARG A 276 4.64 -17.51 -9.12
N LEU A 277 4.83 -16.63 -10.10
CA LEU A 277 4.33 -15.26 -10.06
C LEU A 277 2.80 -15.22 -9.96
N LEU A 278 2.11 -15.98 -10.81
CA LEU A 278 0.65 -15.99 -10.87
C LEU A 278 0.01 -16.55 -9.58
N GLU A 279 0.68 -17.48 -8.90
CA GLU A 279 0.27 -18.01 -7.59
C GLU A 279 0.31 -16.96 -6.46
N LEU A 280 1.02 -15.84 -6.64
CA LEU A 280 1.04 -14.74 -5.66
C LEU A 280 -0.26 -13.92 -5.66
N TYR A 281 -1.09 -14.05 -6.69
CA TYR A 281 -2.41 -13.42 -6.74
C TYR A 281 -3.43 -14.27 -5.97
N GLU A 282 -3.95 -13.73 -4.87
CA GLU A 282 -4.70 -14.48 -3.85
C GLU A 282 -6.18 -14.70 -4.19
N LEU A 283 -6.76 -13.91 -5.10
CA LEU A 283 -8.19 -14.00 -5.43
C LEU A 283 -8.45 -15.07 -6.49
N LYS A 284 -9.55 -15.83 -6.31
CA LYS A 284 -10.08 -16.67 -7.38
C LYS A 284 -10.55 -15.79 -8.54
N PRO A 285 -10.26 -16.16 -9.80
CA PRO A 285 -10.77 -15.41 -10.95
C PRO A 285 -12.30 -15.44 -10.92
N LYS A 286 -12.91 -14.28 -11.13
CA LYS A 286 -14.37 -14.14 -11.21
C LYS A 286 -14.71 -13.41 -12.50
N PRO A 287 -15.00 -14.16 -13.58
CA PRO A 287 -15.42 -13.57 -14.85
C PRO A 287 -16.58 -12.60 -14.65
N VAL A 288 -16.61 -11.52 -15.43
CA VAL A 288 -17.75 -10.59 -15.43
C VAL A 288 -18.96 -11.33 -16.00
N SER A 289 -20.06 -11.38 -15.23
CA SER A 289 -21.32 -11.95 -15.71
C SER A 289 -21.99 -10.96 -16.66
N VAL A 290 -22.07 -11.32 -17.93
CA VAL A 290 -22.82 -10.55 -18.92
C VAL A 290 -24.30 -10.89 -18.78
N VAL A 291 -25.12 -9.94 -18.33
CA VAL A 291 -26.57 -10.07 -18.36
C VAL A 291 -27.04 -9.60 -19.72
N TYR A 292 -27.48 -10.53 -20.57
CA TYR A 292 -28.18 -10.18 -21.80
C TYR A 292 -29.51 -9.51 -21.43
N ARG A 293 -29.71 -8.28 -21.90
CA ARG A 293 -31.01 -7.60 -21.93
C ARG A 293 -31.50 -7.54 -23.35
#